data_AF-A0A392RDD1-F1
#
_entry.id   AF-A0A392RDD1-F1
#
_cell.length_a   1.000
_cell.length_b   1.000
_cell.length_c   1.000
_cell.angle_alpha   90.00
_cell.angle_beta   90.00
_cell.angle_gamma   90.00
#
_symmetry.space_group_name_H-M   'P 1'
#
loop_
_entity.id
_entity.type
_entity.pdbx_description
1 polymer ?
#
loop_
_entity_poly.entity_id
_entity_poly.type
_entity_poly.pdbx_seq_one_letter_code
_entity_poly.pdbx_strand_id
1 'polypeptide(L)' 'MGQCGANVDTDASPSNVKMLMGIAEEMLKQENVESVLFGGKKIGEQSNFQKLDWLAGELVQEHQRRSCRIAPTVAFKQAT' A
#
# COMPACT_ATOMS: atom_id res chain seq x y z
N MET A 1 -4.05 2.07 -23.72
CA MET A 1 -4.63 0.72 -23.70
C MET A 1 -5.30 0.56 -22.35
N GLY A 2 -6.63 0.63 -22.29
CA GLY A 2 -7.37 0.61 -21.03
C GLY A 2 -8.55 -0.33 -21.15
N GLN A 3 -8.47 -1.46 -20.46
CA GLN A 3 -9.62 -2.34 -20.18
C GLN A 3 -9.97 -2.30 -18.68
N CYS A 4 -9.66 -1.20 -17.98
CA CYS A 4 -10.15 -0.97 -16.62
C CYS A 4 -11.53 -0.30 -16.70
N GLY A 5 -12.56 -1.10 -16.95
CA GLY A 5 -13.96 -0.71 -16.77
C GLY A 5 -14.52 -1.39 -15.52
N ALA A 6 -15.47 -0.74 -14.83
CA ALA A 6 -16.06 -1.23 -13.56
C ALA A 6 -16.63 -2.67 -13.62
N ASN A 7 -16.86 -3.22 -14.81
CA ASN A 7 -17.34 -4.60 -14.99
C ASN A 7 -16.24 -5.66 -14.84
N VAL A 8 -14.97 -5.31 -15.06
CA VAL A 8 -13.84 -6.26 -15.08
C VAL A 8 -13.39 -6.57 -13.66
N ASP A 9 -13.41 -5.58 -12.77
CA ASP A 9 -12.95 -5.74 -11.39
C ASP A 9 -13.91 -6.55 -10.50
N THR A 10 -15.16 -6.76 -10.96
CA THR A 10 -16.19 -7.49 -10.21
C THR A 10 -16.41 -8.93 -10.73
N ASP A 11 -15.85 -9.28 -11.88
CA ASP A 11 -15.97 -10.64 -12.44
C ASP A 11 -15.03 -11.62 -11.70
N ALA A 12 -15.61 -12.52 -10.92
CA ALA A 12 -14.87 -13.55 -10.18
C ALA A 12 -14.52 -14.79 -11.04
N SER A 13 -14.72 -14.74 -12.37
CA SER A 13 -14.35 -15.86 -13.25
C SER A 13 -12.86 -16.21 -13.10
N PRO A 14 -12.49 -17.51 -13.09
CA PRO A 14 -11.09 -17.91 -12.90
C PRO A 14 -10.13 -17.31 -13.94
N SER A 15 -10.59 -17.11 -15.17
CA SER A 15 -9.84 -16.45 -16.24
C SER A 15 -9.56 -14.99 -15.94
N ASN A 16 -10.55 -14.26 -15.43
CA ASN A 16 -10.41 -12.85 -15.09
C ASN A 16 -9.49 -12.66 -13.88
N VAL A 17 -9.66 -13.48 -12.84
CA VAL A 17 -8.77 -13.50 -11.67
C VAL A 17 -7.32 -13.74 -12.08
N LYS A 18 -7.06 -14.73 -12.95
CA LYS A 18 -5.71 -15.00 -13.45
C LYS A 18 -5.13 -13.81 -14.22
N MET A 19 -5.94 -13.16 -15.05
CA MET A 19 -5.52 -11.97 -15.79
C MET A 19 -5.17 -10.81 -14.85
N LEU A 20 -6.06 -10.48 -13.90
CA LEU A 20 -5.86 -9.41 -12.93
C LEU A 20 -4.65 -9.66 -12.04
N MET A 21 -4.41 -10.92 -11.64
CA MET A 21 -3.23 -11.31 -10.87
C MET A 21 -1.94 -11.05 -11.66
N GLY A 22 -1.91 -11.38 -12.96
CA GLY A 22 -0.78 -11.06 -13.83
C GLY A 22 -0.56 -9.55 -13.99
N ILE A 23 -1.64 -8.76 -14.09
CA ILE A 23 -1.56 -7.29 -14.13
C ILE A 23 -0.98 -6.76 -12.81
N ALA A 24 -1.41 -7.28 -11.67
CA ALA A 24 -0.90 -6.89 -10.36
C ALA A 24 0.59 -7.23 -10.19
N GLU A 25 1.03 -8.41 -10.66
CA GLU A 25 2.45 -8.79 -10.67
C GLU A 25 3.30 -7.83 -11.50
N GLU A 26 2.83 -7.43 -12.68
CA GLU A 26 3.53 -6.44 -13.50
C GLU A 26 3.51 -5.05 -12.87
N MET A 27 2.40 -4.64 -12.26
CA MET A 27 2.31 -3.38 -11.51
C MET A 27 3.34 -3.33 -10.37
N LEU A 28 3.56 -4.43 -9.66
CA LEU A 28 4.52 -4.49 -8.54
C LEU A 28 5.98 -4.29 -9.00
N LYS A 29 6.30 -4.62 -10.25
CA LYS A 29 7.66 -4.45 -10.82
C LYS A 29 7.95 -3.03 -11.28
N GLN A 30 6.93 -2.21 -11.50
CA GLN A 30 7.09 -0.83 -11.95
C GLN A 30 7.71 0.06 -10.87
N GLU A 31 8.45 1.10 -11.29
CA GLU A 31 8.93 2.15 -10.40
C GLU A 31 7.75 2.88 -9.74
N ASN A 32 7.88 3.14 -8.44
CA ASN A 32 6.84 3.78 -7.68
C ASN A 32 6.65 5.24 -8.11
N VAL A 33 5.39 5.68 -8.22
CA VAL A 33 5.05 7.07 -8.54
C VAL A 33 4.46 7.76 -7.32
N GLU A 34 5.03 8.91 -6.95
CA GLU A 34 4.62 9.70 -5.78
C GLU A 34 4.00 11.02 -6.20
N SER A 35 2.98 11.46 -5.46
CA SER A 35 2.49 12.83 -5.54
C SER A 35 3.33 13.73 -4.65
N VAL A 36 3.82 14.84 -5.21
CA VAL A 36 4.57 15.86 -4.50
C VAL A 36 3.72 17.12 -4.43
N LEU A 37 3.51 17.64 -3.22
CA LEU A 37 2.72 18.85 -3.02
C LEU A 37 3.33 20.02 -3.82
N PHE A 38 2.53 20.62 -4.71
CA PHE A 38 2.95 21.63 -5.69
C PHE A 38 4.03 21.18 -6.70
N GLY A 39 4.42 19.90 -6.71
CA GLY A 39 5.44 19.34 -7.61
C GLY A 39 4.90 18.33 -8.63
N GLY A 40 3.59 18.05 -8.61
CA GLY A 40 2.98 17.08 -9.53
C GLY A 40 3.35 15.64 -9.15
N LYS A 41 3.80 14.85 -10.14
CA LYS A 41 4.22 13.46 -9.94
C LYS A 41 5.74 13.32 -10.01
N LYS A 42 6.29 12.46 -9.15
CA LYS A 42 7.70 12.06 -9.14
C LYS A 42 7.78 10.55 -9.33
N ILE A 43 8.67 10.10 -10.21
CA ILE A 43 9.02 8.67 -10.30
C ILE A 43 10.13 8.42 -9.27
N GLY A 44 9.91 7.44 -8.40
CA GLY A 44 10.84 7.01 -7.36
C GLY A 44 11.83 5.96 -7.88
N GLU A 45 12.93 5.80 -7.17
CA GLU A 45 14.03 4.87 -7.53
C GLU A 45 13.75 3.42 -7.15
N GLN A 46 12.71 3.19 -6.32
CA GLN A 46 12.30 1.87 -5.86
C GLN A 46 11.07 1.40 -6.63
N SER A 47 10.97 0.09 -6.86
CA SER A 47 9.75 -0.51 -7.38
C SER A 47 8.61 -0.46 -6.35
N ASN A 48 7.37 -0.58 -6.83
CA ASN A 48 6.20 -0.70 -5.97
C ASN A 48 6.36 -1.85 -4.95
N PHE A 49 6.89 -2.99 -5.40
CA PHE A 49 7.18 -4.13 -4.51
C PHE A 49 8.18 -3.76 -3.41
N GLN A 50 9.33 -3.17 -3.77
CA GLN A 50 10.37 -2.82 -2.79
C GLN A 50 9.86 -1.86 -1.73
N LYS A 51 9.04 -0.89 -2.13
CA LYS A 51 8.46 0.07 -1.19
C LYS A 51 7.44 -0.58 -0.25
N LEU A 52 6.61 -1.49 -0.75
CA LEU A 52 5.65 -2.24 0.06
C LEU A 52 6.35 -3.17 1.05
N ASP A 53 7.42 -3.84 0.63
CA ASP A 53 8.23 -4.72 1.49
C ASP A 53 8.88 -3.93 2.63
N TRP A 54 9.49 -2.78 2.31
CA TRP A 54 10.02 -1.86 3.32
C TRP A 54 8.94 -1.41 4.31
N LEU A 55 7.77 -0.98 3.81
CA LEU A 55 6.66 -0.53 4.65
C LEU A 55 6.14 -1.63 5.57
N ALA A 56 6.08 -2.88 5.09
CA ALA A 56 5.68 -4.03 5.90
C ALA A 56 6.65 -4.23 7.07
N GLY A 57 7.96 -4.07 6.85
CA GLY A 57 8.98 -4.10 7.89
C GLY A 57 8.78 -3.01 8.96
N GLU A 58 8.54 -1.77 8.54
CA GLU A 58 8.25 -0.66 9.45
C GLU A 58 6.97 -0.89 10.27
N LEU A 59 5.93 -1.45 9.64
CA LEU A 59 4.67 -1.73 10.30
C LEU A 59 4.81 -2.78 11.41
N VAL A 60 5.60 -3.84 11.18
CA VAL A 60 5.90 -4.86 12.20
C VAL A 60 6.67 -4.25 13.36
N GLN A 61 7.70 -3.44 13.08
CA GLN A 61 8.48 -2.76 14.12
C GLN A 61 7.60 -1.83 14.97
N GLU A 62 6.75 -1.02 14.34
CA GLU A 62 5.84 -0.13 15.06
C GLU A 62 4.83 -0.91 15.91
N HIS A 63 4.30 -2.03 15.39
CA HIS A 63 3.42 -2.91 16.17
C HIS A 63 4.13 -3.43 17.43
N GLN A 64 5.34 -3.95 17.30
CA GLN A 64 6.14 -4.44 18.43
C GLN A 64 6.39 -3.32 19.47
N ARG A 65 6.74 -2.12 19.00
CA ARG A 65 6.97 -0.96 19.87
C ARG A 65 5.72 -0.58 20.66
N ARG A 66 4.53 -0.67 20.05
CA ARG A 66 3.26 -0.41 20.75
C ARG A 66 2.90 -1.52 21.72
N SER A 67 3.14 -2.78 21.35
CA SER A 67 2.86 -3.94 22.21
C SER A 67 3.72 -3.96 23.47
N CYS A 68 4.95 -3.47 23.41
CA CYS A 68 5.85 -3.38 24.56
C CYS A 68 5.74 -2.06 25.34
N ARG A 69 4.77 -1.19 25.03
CA ARG A 69 4.67 0.14 25.61
C ARG A 69 3.97 0.10 26.98
N ILE A 70 4.65 0.62 28.01
CA ILE A 70 4.18 0.64 29.41
C ILE A 70 2.98 1.59 29.63
N ALA A 71 2.82 2.63 28.79
CA ALA A 71 1.76 3.62 28.90
C ALA A 71 1.22 4.03 27.52
N PRO A 72 -0.09 4.30 27.37
CA PRO A 72 -0.69 4.66 26.09
C PRO A 72 -0.11 5.96 25.52
N THR A 73 -0.10 6.09 24.18
CA THR A 73 0.40 7.29 23.47
C THR A 73 -0.37 8.56 23.84
N VAL A 74 -1.65 8.40 24.12
CA VAL A 74 -2.55 9.48 24.49
C VAL A 74 -3.33 9.00 25.70
N ALA A 75 -3.37 9.81 26.75
CA ALA A 75 -4.17 9.54 27.93
C ALA A 75 -5.50 10.29 27.80
N PHE A 76 -6.60 9.67 28.25
CA PHE A 76 -7.86 10.37 28.40
C PHE A 76 -7.73 11.36 29.56
N LYS A 77 -7.97 12.65 29.27
CA LYS A 77 -8.08 13.66 30.31
C LYS A 77 -9.46 13.48 30.97
N GLN A 78 -9.51 13.11 32.24
CA GLN A 78 -10.76 13.15 33.00
C GLN A 78 -11.18 14.62 33.19
N ALA A 79 -12.37 14.97 32.71
CA ALA A 79 -13.03 16.20 33.10
C ALA A 79 -13.69 15.95 34.47
N THR A 80 -13.27 16.71 35.48
CA THR A 80 -13.93 16.81 36.78
C THR A 80 -14.95 17.93 36.73
#